data_AF-A0A2V8MNB1-F1
#
_entry.id   AF-A0A2V8MNB1-F1
#
_cell.length_a   1.000
_cell.length_b   1.000
_cell.length_c   1.000
_cell.angle_alpha   90.00
_cell.angle_beta   90.00
_cell.angle_gamma   90.00
#
_symmetry.space_group_name_H-M   'P 1'
#
loop_
_entity.id
_entity.type
_entity.pdbx_description
1 polymer ?
#
loop_
_entity_poly.entity_id
_entity_poly.type
_entity_poly.pdbx_seq_one_letter_code
_entity_poly.pdbx_strand_id
1 'polypeptide(L)'
;MSAAVENIRRPRKLAILWIAPIQAAGIFTVWAIAGGGQTLRAWILTALLWLMTLPLLFGLEGTLLAMLLFEPFRGLIRRAQYLFINYSGEDPIHLLTPAVTLLALAVLLRKKRLHIFWATPLAGSVSVLGLIFLLEIFNPLQGSLFVGLTGALFMLVPLVWFYFGQSINERFLRTALSVTVVLGILASAYGLYQLIFGYPNFEQYWIDNTDFYASIAVGHVKRALASFSSAEEWGRYTEVGAIVSFGFMFAARRLVARIGWLVCALALVTAIFLSGQRTAVFGFVVGLITLMLLGARNWRRAAARLT
;
A
#
# COMPACT_ATOMS: atom_id res chain seq x y z
N MET A 1 29.61 -29.96 48.48
CA MET A 1 30.06 -30.84 47.36
C MET A 1 28.96 -31.88 47.19
N SER A 2 28.25 -32.05 46.08
CA SER A 2 28.60 -31.86 44.68
C SER A 2 27.34 -31.48 43.88
N ALA A 3 27.56 -30.68 42.84
CA ALA A 3 26.63 -30.17 41.87
C ALA A 3 25.68 -31.23 41.25
N ALA A 4 24.38 -31.01 41.39
CA ALA A 4 23.41 -31.51 40.44
C ALA A 4 23.44 -30.58 39.21
N VAL A 5 24.30 -30.90 38.24
CA VAL A 5 24.28 -30.29 36.91
C VAL A 5 23.07 -30.86 36.18
N GLU A 6 21.92 -30.22 36.36
CA GLU A 6 20.73 -30.49 35.59
C GLU A 6 20.97 -30.01 34.15
N ASN A 7 21.10 -31.00 33.28
CA ASN A 7 21.55 -30.90 31.91
C ASN A 7 20.51 -30.12 31.07
N ILE A 8 20.80 -28.84 30.77
CA ILE A 8 20.01 -28.00 29.85
C ILE A 8 20.15 -28.55 28.42
N ARG A 9 19.46 -29.64 28.10
CA ARG A 9 19.24 -30.08 26.71
C ARG A 9 18.07 -29.29 26.12
N ARG A 10 18.30 -28.02 25.78
CA ARG A 10 17.45 -27.27 24.83
C ARG A 10 17.80 -27.67 23.38
N PRO A 11 16.84 -27.62 22.45
CA PRO A 11 16.66 -28.67 21.45
C PRO A 11 17.37 -28.39 20.12
N ARG A 12 18.42 -29.17 19.80
CA ARG A 12 19.07 -29.19 18.47
C ARG A 12 18.09 -29.45 17.30
N LYS A 13 16.97 -30.15 17.55
CA LYS A 13 15.94 -30.45 16.53
C LYS A 13 15.20 -29.21 16.04
N LEU A 14 15.03 -28.18 16.88
CA LEU A 14 14.38 -26.92 16.48
C LEU A 14 15.29 -26.10 15.57
N ALA A 15 16.60 -26.04 15.82
CA ALA A 15 17.54 -25.32 14.96
C ALA A 15 17.59 -25.90 13.53
N ILE A 16 17.56 -27.23 13.39
CA ILE A 16 17.55 -27.91 12.08
C ILE A 16 16.23 -27.65 11.32
N LEU A 17 15.10 -27.58 12.03
CA LEU A 17 13.79 -27.24 11.47
C LEU A 17 13.71 -25.80 10.92
N TRP A 18 14.45 -24.85 11.49
CA TRP A 18 14.53 -23.47 10.97
C TRP A 18 15.51 -23.32 9.80
N ILE A 19 16.53 -24.17 9.72
CA ILE A 19 17.54 -24.13 8.64
C ILE A 19 16.97 -24.71 7.33
N ALA A 20 16.14 -25.76 7.40
CA ALA A 20 15.55 -26.40 6.23
C ALA A 20 14.75 -25.45 5.29
N PRO A 21 13.84 -24.58 5.77
CA PRO A 21 13.14 -23.63 4.89
C PRO A 21 14.06 -22.55 4.31
N ILE A 22 15.11 -22.14 5.04
CA ILE A 22 16.12 -21.18 4.54
C ILE A 22 16.96 -21.83 3.43
N GLN A 23 17.37 -23.09 3.61
CA GLN A 23 18.10 -23.85 2.59
C GLN A 23 17.24 -24.12 1.36
N ALA A 24 15.97 -24.50 1.56
CA ALA A 24 15.02 -24.65 0.46
C ALA A 24 14.85 -23.35 -0.31
N ALA A 25 14.67 -22.21 0.38
CA ALA A 25 14.60 -20.90 -0.25
C ALA A 25 15.88 -20.54 -1.02
N GLY A 26 17.06 -20.89 -0.50
CA GLY A 26 18.34 -20.73 -1.18
C GLY A 26 18.42 -21.55 -2.47
N ILE A 27 18.07 -22.84 -2.42
CA ILE A 27 18.06 -23.73 -3.58
C ILE A 27 17.06 -23.23 -4.64
N PHE A 28 15.84 -22.86 -4.22
CA PHE A 28 14.83 -22.30 -5.12
C PHE A 28 15.27 -20.97 -5.73
N THR A 29 16.00 -20.13 -4.99
CA THR A 29 16.55 -18.88 -5.53
C THR A 29 17.58 -19.16 -6.61
N VAL A 30 18.52 -20.08 -6.37
CA VAL A 30 19.51 -20.48 -7.38
C VAL A 30 18.83 -21.09 -8.62
N TRP A 31 17.83 -21.95 -8.41
CA TRP A 31 17.06 -22.56 -9.50
C TRP A 31 16.26 -21.53 -10.30
N ALA A 32 15.62 -20.57 -9.63
CA ALA A 32 14.86 -19.51 -10.30
C ALA A 32 15.76 -18.56 -11.10
N ILE A 33 16.96 -18.26 -10.59
CA ILE A 33 17.97 -17.49 -11.33
C ILE A 33 18.46 -18.28 -12.55
N ALA A 34 18.75 -19.57 -12.38
CA ALA A 34 19.21 -20.43 -13.47
C ALA A 34 18.14 -20.72 -14.53
N GLY A 35 16.88 -20.87 -14.12
CA GLY A 35 15.74 -21.11 -15.01
C GLY A 35 15.26 -19.87 -15.75
N GLY A 36 15.52 -18.67 -15.19
CA GLY A 36 15.20 -17.40 -15.82
C GLY A 36 13.71 -17.15 -16.08
N GLY A 37 13.41 -15.98 -16.65
CA GLY A 37 12.09 -15.64 -17.17
C GLY A 37 10.95 -15.79 -16.15
N GLN A 38 9.99 -16.66 -16.46
CA GLN A 38 8.78 -16.87 -15.65
C GLN A 38 9.06 -17.52 -14.30
N THR A 39 10.09 -18.37 -14.20
CA THR A 39 10.45 -19.01 -12.92
C THR A 39 10.97 -17.99 -11.92
N LEU A 40 11.81 -17.05 -12.39
CA LEU A 40 12.29 -15.92 -11.60
C LEU A 40 11.15 -14.97 -11.21
N ARG A 41 10.22 -14.67 -12.14
CA ARG A 41 9.02 -13.88 -11.84
C ARG A 41 8.20 -14.51 -10.72
N ALA A 42 7.87 -15.80 -10.83
CA ALA A 42 7.09 -16.53 -9.84
C ALA A 42 7.77 -16.55 -8.47
N TRP A 43 9.09 -16.73 -8.44
CA TRP A 43 9.86 -16.69 -7.21
C TRP A 43 9.85 -15.30 -6.55
N ILE A 44 10.07 -14.23 -7.32
CA ILE A 44 10.00 -12.84 -6.80
C ILE A 44 8.62 -12.55 -6.23
N LEU A 45 7.54 -12.91 -6.94
CA LEU A 45 6.17 -12.69 -6.46
C LEU A 45 5.87 -13.50 -5.20
N THR A 46 6.36 -14.74 -5.13
CA THR A 46 6.25 -15.57 -3.93
C THR A 46 7.03 -14.95 -2.78
N ALA A 47 8.26 -14.50 -2.99
CA ALA A 47 9.07 -13.84 -1.97
C ALA A 47 8.40 -12.57 -1.44
N LEU A 48 7.79 -11.75 -2.32
CA LEU A 48 7.02 -10.57 -1.93
C LEU A 48 5.77 -10.93 -1.11
N LEU A 49 5.03 -11.96 -1.54
CA LEU A 49 3.89 -12.47 -0.79
C LEU A 49 4.30 -12.94 0.61
N TRP A 50 5.42 -13.65 0.72
CA TRP A 50 5.98 -14.08 2.01
C TRP A 50 6.43 -12.89 2.86
N LEU A 51 7.11 -11.90 2.27
CA LEU A 51 7.53 -10.69 2.97
C LEU A 51 6.35 -9.94 3.59
N MET A 52 5.21 -9.91 2.91
CA MET A 52 3.98 -9.26 3.39
C MET A 52 3.20 -10.12 4.40
N THR A 53 3.23 -11.45 4.27
CA THR A 53 2.45 -12.38 5.13
C THR A 53 3.19 -12.83 6.39
N LEU A 54 4.52 -12.98 6.37
CA LEU A 54 5.31 -13.43 7.53
C LEU A 54 5.09 -12.57 8.79
N PRO A 55 5.01 -11.23 8.71
CA PRO A 55 4.76 -10.40 9.89
C PRO A 55 3.42 -10.71 10.59
N LEU A 56 2.46 -11.33 9.90
CA LEU A 56 1.15 -11.72 10.43
C LEU A 56 1.26 -12.70 11.60
N LEU A 57 2.36 -13.47 11.64
CA LEU A 57 2.71 -14.37 12.76
C LEU A 57 2.92 -13.61 14.06
N PHE A 58 3.41 -12.37 14.00
CA PHE A 58 3.68 -11.52 15.16
C PHE A 58 2.56 -10.52 15.44
N GLY A 59 1.85 -10.07 14.41
CA GLY A 59 0.72 -9.17 14.56
C GLY A 59 0.18 -8.63 13.24
N LEU A 60 -1.04 -8.09 13.27
CA LEU A 60 -1.68 -7.48 12.11
C LEU A 60 -0.89 -6.26 11.60
N GLU A 61 -0.42 -5.43 12.54
CA GLU A 61 0.28 -4.17 12.27
C GLU A 61 1.54 -4.35 11.41
N GLY A 62 2.31 -5.42 11.64
CA GLY A 62 3.50 -5.72 10.84
C GLY A 62 3.15 -5.99 9.37
N THR A 63 2.07 -6.74 9.12
CA THR A 63 1.61 -7.04 7.76
C THR A 63 1.04 -5.80 7.07
N LEU A 64 0.29 -4.97 7.79
CA LEU A 64 -0.20 -3.69 7.26
C LEU A 64 0.96 -2.74 6.91
N LEU A 65 2.01 -2.71 7.73
CA LEU A 65 3.21 -1.94 7.43
C LEU A 65 3.93 -2.48 6.19
N ALA A 66 4.05 -3.80 6.05
CA ALA A 66 4.64 -4.42 4.87
C ALA A 66 3.84 -4.11 3.59
N MET A 67 2.50 -4.15 3.65
CA MET A 67 1.64 -3.70 2.54
C MET A 67 1.87 -2.21 2.23
N LEU A 68 1.92 -1.36 3.26
CA LEU A 68 2.12 0.08 3.08
C LEU A 68 3.48 0.41 2.44
N LEU A 69 4.51 -0.37 2.76
CA LEU A 69 5.83 -0.28 2.13
C LEU A 69 5.81 -0.80 0.69
N PHE A 70 5.03 -1.83 0.40
CA PHE A 70 4.96 -2.45 -0.93
C PHE A 70 4.18 -1.60 -1.95
N GLU A 71 2.99 -1.10 -1.58
CA GLU A 71 2.06 -0.46 -2.52
C GLU A 71 2.67 0.69 -3.35
N PRO A 72 3.42 1.64 -2.77
CA PRO A 72 4.01 2.74 -3.55
C PRO A 72 5.03 2.29 -4.58
N PHE A 73 5.68 1.14 -4.37
CA PHE A 73 6.69 0.59 -5.28
C PHE A 73 6.16 -0.53 -6.17
N ARG A 74 4.91 -0.97 -5.98
CA ARG A 74 4.30 -2.04 -6.77
C ARG A 74 4.38 -1.79 -8.27
N GLY A 75 4.14 -0.55 -8.71
CA GLY A 75 4.22 -0.15 -10.12
C GLY A 75 5.64 -0.29 -10.69
N LEU A 76 6.63 0.22 -9.95
CA LEU A 76 8.05 0.07 -10.30
C LEU A 76 8.48 -1.40 -10.34
N ILE A 77 8.10 -2.20 -9.35
CA ILE A 77 8.42 -3.64 -9.29
C ILE A 77 7.77 -4.37 -10.45
N ARG A 78 6.52 -4.03 -10.83
CA ARG A 78 5.87 -4.56 -12.03
C ARG A 78 6.69 -4.28 -13.27
N ARG A 79 7.11 -3.02 -13.49
CA ARG A 79 7.89 -2.64 -14.67
C ARG A 79 9.30 -3.25 -14.67
N ALA A 80 9.93 -3.39 -13.51
CA ALA A 80 11.23 -4.03 -13.38
C ALA A 80 11.21 -5.50 -13.78
N GLN A 81 10.05 -6.17 -13.78
CA GLN A 81 9.96 -7.56 -14.25
C GLN A 81 10.35 -7.68 -15.73
N TYR A 82 10.04 -6.67 -16.55
CA TYR A 82 10.36 -6.70 -17.98
C TYR A 82 11.86 -6.62 -18.30
N LEU A 83 12.73 -6.49 -17.29
CA LEU A 83 14.17 -6.70 -17.45
C LEU A 83 14.53 -8.16 -17.76
N PHE A 84 13.66 -9.11 -17.40
CA PHE A 84 13.94 -10.55 -17.54
C PHE A 84 12.75 -11.36 -18.10
N ILE A 85 11.59 -10.75 -18.35
CA ILE A 85 10.47 -11.36 -19.07
C ILE A 85 10.00 -10.47 -20.24
N ASN A 86 9.44 -11.10 -21.27
CA ASN A 86 8.72 -10.38 -22.32
C ASN A 86 7.38 -9.83 -21.80
N TYR A 87 6.87 -8.81 -22.48
CA TYR A 87 5.55 -8.26 -22.19
C TYR A 87 4.46 -9.34 -22.24
N SER A 88 3.57 -9.32 -21.24
CA SER A 88 2.39 -10.18 -21.15
C SER A 88 1.25 -9.36 -20.57
N GLY A 89 0.03 -9.59 -21.05
CA GLY A 89 -1.18 -8.98 -20.50
C GLY A 89 -1.58 -9.54 -19.13
N GLU A 90 -0.94 -10.62 -18.67
CA GLU A 90 -1.18 -11.20 -17.35
C GLU A 90 -0.25 -10.60 -16.28
N ASP A 91 -0.85 -9.90 -15.33
CA ASP A 91 -0.15 -9.21 -14.24
C ASP A 91 -0.55 -9.72 -12.84
N PRO A 92 -0.06 -10.92 -12.43
CA PRO A 92 -0.34 -11.51 -11.13
C PRO A 92 0.10 -10.66 -9.94
N ILE A 93 1.00 -9.67 -10.13
CA ILE A 93 1.44 -8.77 -9.06
C ILE A 93 0.27 -8.01 -8.40
N HIS A 94 -0.82 -7.77 -9.13
CA HIS A 94 -2.00 -7.09 -8.60
C HIS A 94 -2.82 -7.96 -7.62
N LEU A 95 -2.63 -9.28 -7.62
CA LEU A 95 -3.33 -10.21 -6.74
C LEU A 95 -2.66 -10.40 -5.38
N LEU A 96 -1.41 -9.96 -5.22
CA LEU A 96 -0.65 -10.13 -3.97
C LEU A 96 -1.36 -9.44 -2.81
N THR A 97 -1.65 -8.14 -2.92
CA THR A 97 -2.25 -7.36 -1.83
C THR A 97 -3.67 -7.82 -1.48
N PRO A 98 -4.58 -8.10 -2.44
CA PRO A 98 -5.84 -8.76 -2.15
C PRO A 98 -5.67 -10.09 -1.40
N ALA A 99 -4.75 -10.96 -1.84
CA ALA A 99 -4.52 -12.24 -1.18
C ALA A 99 -4.05 -12.06 0.27
N VAL A 100 -3.07 -11.17 0.52
CA VAL A 100 -2.61 -10.88 1.89
C VAL A 100 -3.71 -10.22 2.72
N THR A 101 -4.54 -9.36 2.12
CA THR A 101 -5.69 -8.73 2.79
C THR A 101 -6.70 -9.77 3.26
N LEU A 102 -7.05 -10.75 2.41
CA LEU A 102 -7.96 -11.84 2.77
C LEU A 102 -7.36 -12.74 3.86
N LEU A 103 -6.06 -13.05 3.79
CA LEU A 103 -5.38 -13.80 4.85
C LEU A 103 -5.36 -13.04 6.18
N ALA A 104 -5.08 -11.73 6.15
CA ALA A 104 -5.09 -10.87 7.33
C ALA A 104 -6.50 -10.78 7.94
N LEU A 105 -7.54 -10.69 7.11
CA LEU A 105 -8.94 -10.75 7.56
C LEU A 105 -9.26 -12.10 8.21
N ALA A 106 -8.84 -13.22 7.62
CA ALA A 106 -9.07 -14.54 8.20
C ALA A 106 -8.44 -14.68 9.59
N VAL A 107 -7.21 -14.18 9.77
CA VAL A 107 -6.55 -14.14 11.09
C VAL A 107 -7.27 -13.22 12.06
N LEU A 108 -7.76 -12.07 11.58
CA LEU A 108 -8.52 -11.13 12.40
C LEU A 108 -9.86 -11.73 12.86
N LEU A 109 -10.60 -12.40 11.97
CA LEU A 109 -11.83 -13.12 12.27
C LEU A 109 -11.58 -14.28 13.23
N ARG A 110 -10.45 -14.99 13.12
CA ARG A 110 -10.08 -16.01 14.10
C ARG A 110 -9.90 -15.43 15.50
N LYS A 111 -9.31 -14.23 15.62
CA LYS A 111 -9.04 -13.57 16.92
C LYS A 111 -10.26 -12.86 17.50
N LYS A 112 -11.05 -12.16 16.68
CA LYS A 112 -12.15 -11.27 17.11
C LYS A 112 -13.54 -11.84 16.84
N ARG A 113 -13.64 -12.96 16.10
CA ARG A 113 -14.90 -13.59 15.65
C ARG A 113 -15.80 -12.60 14.90
N LEU A 114 -17.09 -12.93 14.78
CA LEU A 114 -18.09 -12.10 14.12
C LEU A 114 -18.41 -10.79 14.87
N HIS A 115 -17.93 -10.63 16.11
CA HIS A 115 -18.14 -9.41 16.89
C HIS A 115 -17.56 -8.17 16.21
N ILE A 116 -16.54 -8.31 15.36
CA ILE A 116 -15.93 -7.18 14.63
C ILE A 116 -16.93 -6.45 13.73
N PHE A 117 -17.90 -7.19 13.16
CA PHE A 117 -18.91 -6.65 12.25
C PHE A 117 -19.95 -5.76 12.93
N TRP A 118 -20.12 -5.89 14.24
CA TRP A 118 -21.15 -5.20 15.01
C TRP A 118 -20.58 -4.38 16.17
N ALA A 119 -19.26 -4.24 16.23
CA ALA A 119 -18.58 -3.57 17.34
C ALA A 119 -18.86 -2.06 17.40
N THR A 120 -19.29 -1.44 16.29
CA THR A 120 -19.79 -0.04 16.26
C THR A 120 -20.97 0.06 15.30
N PRO A 121 -21.84 1.09 15.41
CA PRO A 121 -22.92 1.33 14.45
C PRO A 121 -22.39 1.46 13.01
N LEU A 122 -21.24 2.12 12.84
CA LEU A 122 -20.58 2.26 11.55
C LEU A 122 -20.10 0.91 11.01
N ALA A 123 -19.53 0.05 11.87
CA ALA A 123 -19.14 -1.31 11.47
C ALA A 123 -20.35 -2.13 11.01
N GLY A 124 -21.51 -1.98 11.67
CA GLY A 124 -22.75 -2.60 11.23
C GLY A 124 -23.16 -2.16 9.82
N SER A 125 -23.17 -0.84 9.56
CA SER A 125 -23.47 -0.30 8.22
C SER A 125 -22.48 -0.77 7.16
N VAL A 126 -21.18 -0.77 7.47
CA VAL A 126 -20.13 -1.27 6.56
C VAL A 126 -20.28 -2.78 6.32
N SER A 127 -20.71 -3.55 7.31
CA SER A 127 -20.96 -4.99 7.18
C SER A 127 -22.18 -5.28 6.32
N VAL A 128 -23.25 -4.50 6.46
CA VAL A 128 -24.43 -4.58 5.59
C VAL A 128 -24.06 -4.24 4.15
N LEU A 129 -23.29 -3.17 3.95
CA LEU A 129 -22.79 -2.81 2.61
C LEU A 129 -21.90 -3.92 2.02
N GLY A 130 -21.02 -4.51 2.83
CA GLY A 130 -20.19 -5.64 2.41
C GLY A 130 -21.03 -6.87 2.06
N LEU A 131 -22.13 -7.13 2.78
CA LEU A 131 -23.06 -8.19 2.46
C LEU A 131 -23.78 -7.94 1.13
N ILE A 132 -24.21 -6.71 0.87
CA ILE A 132 -24.82 -6.32 -0.41
C ILE A 132 -23.83 -6.58 -1.56
N PHE A 133 -22.60 -6.10 -1.46
CA PHE A 133 -21.58 -6.33 -2.49
C PHE A 133 -21.23 -7.82 -2.66
N LEU A 134 -21.28 -8.61 -1.59
CA LEU A 134 -21.08 -10.06 -1.69
C LEU A 134 -22.22 -10.76 -2.44
N LEU A 135 -23.47 -10.33 -2.23
CA LEU A 135 -24.62 -10.85 -2.96
C LEU A 135 -24.59 -10.42 -4.43
N GLU A 136 -24.13 -9.20 -4.73
CA GLU A 136 -23.99 -8.70 -6.11
C GLU A 136 -23.04 -9.54 -6.97
N ILE A 137 -22.08 -10.27 -6.37
CA ILE A 137 -21.23 -11.23 -7.11
C ILE A 137 -22.08 -12.23 -7.90
N PHE A 138 -23.24 -12.60 -7.38
CA PHE A 138 -24.15 -13.56 -8.00
C PHE A 138 -25.29 -12.90 -8.80
N ASN A 139 -25.22 -11.58 -9.05
CA ASN A 139 -26.25 -10.88 -9.80
C ASN A 139 -26.30 -11.39 -11.26
N PRO A 140 -27.41 -11.99 -11.71
CA PRO A 140 -27.52 -12.51 -13.08
C PRO A 140 -27.53 -11.41 -14.15
N LEU A 141 -27.86 -10.16 -13.78
CA LEU A 141 -27.95 -9.04 -14.72
C LEU A 141 -26.59 -8.46 -15.13
N GLN A 142 -25.51 -8.77 -14.42
CA GLN A 142 -24.17 -8.23 -14.70
C GLN A 142 -23.39 -9.00 -15.78
N GLY A 143 -24.02 -10.00 -16.40
CA GLY A 143 -23.41 -10.86 -17.40
C GLY A 143 -22.80 -12.11 -16.78
N SER A 144 -21.51 -12.06 -16.41
CA SER A 144 -20.78 -13.25 -15.94
C SER A 144 -20.35 -13.16 -14.48
N LEU A 145 -20.15 -14.33 -13.85
CA LEU A 145 -19.58 -14.43 -12.50
C LEU A 145 -18.19 -13.79 -12.42
N PHE A 146 -17.42 -13.81 -13.51
CA PHE A 146 -16.12 -13.19 -13.59
C PHE A 146 -16.19 -11.67 -13.40
N VAL A 147 -17.19 -11.01 -14.00
CA VAL A 147 -17.44 -9.56 -13.80
C VAL A 147 -17.74 -9.27 -12.32
N GLY A 148 -18.58 -10.09 -11.69
CA GLY A 148 -18.90 -9.98 -10.27
C GLY A 148 -17.66 -10.14 -9.37
N LEU A 149 -16.80 -11.14 -9.65
CA LEU A 149 -15.57 -11.38 -8.90
C LEU A 149 -14.55 -10.24 -9.08
N THR A 150 -14.40 -9.70 -10.30
CA THR A 150 -13.53 -8.55 -10.54
C THR A 150 -14.06 -7.31 -9.79
N GLY A 151 -15.37 -7.04 -9.85
CA GLY A 151 -15.99 -5.96 -9.08
C GLY A 151 -15.80 -6.11 -7.56
N ALA A 152 -15.94 -7.34 -7.05
CA ALA A 152 -15.70 -7.65 -5.65
C ALA A 152 -14.26 -7.36 -5.21
N LEU A 153 -13.26 -7.59 -6.07
CA LEU A 153 -11.87 -7.20 -5.75
C LEU A 153 -11.73 -5.69 -5.57
N PHE A 154 -12.45 -4.87 -6.33
CA PHE A 154 -12.38 -3.41 -6.21
C PHE A 154 -13.25 -2.83 -5.09
N MET A 155 -14.29 -3.54 -4.64
CA MET A 155 -15.20 -3.05 -3.61
C MET A 155 -14.99 -3.72 -2.24
N LEU A 156 -14.96 -5.07 -2.19
CA LEU A 156 -14.84 -5.81 -0.93
C LEU A 156 -13.43 -5.72 -0.35
N VAL A 157 -12.38 -5.78 -1.17
CA VAL A 157 -11.00 -5.74 -0.64
C VAL A 157 -10.74 -4.40 0.06
N PRO A 158 -11.02 -3.21 -0.52
CA PRO A 158 -10.91 -1.95 0.22
C PRO A 158 -11.83 -1.88 1.44
N LEU A 159 -13.03 -2.47 1.38
CA LEU A 159 -13.95 -2.50 2.52
C LEU A 159 -13.33 -3.26 3.71
N VAL A 160 -12.55 -4.31 3.46
CA VAL A 160 -11.84 -5.05 4.53
C VAL A 160 -10.87 -4.16 5.31
N TRP A 161 -10.27 -3.15 4.67
CA TRP A 161 -9.35 -2.22 5.34
C TRP A 161 -10.02 -1.39 6.43
N PHE A 162 -11.35 -1.21 6.38
CA PHE A 162 -12.10 -0.60 7.47
C PHE A 162 -11.93 -1.38 8.78
N TYR A 163 -12.05 -2.72 8.74
CA TYR A 163 -11.91 -3.56 9.92
C TYR A 163 -10.47 -3.60 10.45
N PHE A 164 -9.49 -3.42 9.57
CA PHE A 164 -8.10 -3.21 9.98
C PHE A 164 -7.97 -1.89 10.74
N GLY A 165 -8.49 -0.79 10.20
CA GLY A 165 -8.51 0.51 10.87
C GLY A 165 -9.18 0.48 12.26
N GLN A 166 -10.23 -0.32 12.43
CA GLN A 166 -10.91 -0.50 13.72
C GLN A 166 -10.09 -1.31 14.74
N SER A 167 -9.18 -2.16 14.29
CA SER A 167 -8.45 -3.12 15.14
C SER A 167 -7.01 -2.74 15.48
N ILE A 168 -6.44 -1.75 14.77
CA ILE A 168 -5.09 -1.25 15.00
C ILE A 168 -5.01 -0.27 16.18
N ASN A 169 -3.82 -0.14 16.77
CA ASN A 169 -3.58 0.83 17.82
C ASN A 169 -3.38 2.26 17.25
N GLU A 170 -3.74 3.28 18.03
CA GLU A 170 -3.54 4.69 17.66
C GLU A 170 -2.06 5.02 17.39
N ARG A 171 -1.14 4.42 18.15
CA ARG A 171 0.31 4.58 17.95
C ARG A 171 0.74 4.07 16.57
N PHE A 172 0.19 2.94 16.15
CA PHE A 172 0.47 2.37 14.83
C PHE A 172 -0.10 3.25 13.73
N LEU A 173 -1.33 3.76 13.88
CA LEU A 173 -1.93 4.68 12.91
C LEU A 173 -1.04 5.91 12.69
N ARG A 174 -0.51 6.49 13.77
CA ARG A 174 0.44 7.62 13.65
C ARG A 174 1.71 7.25 12.89
N THR A 175 2.26 6.06 13.13
CA THR A 175 3.43 5.54 12.40
C THR A 175 3.09 5.32 10.92
N ALA A 176 1.96 4.67 10.60
CA ALA A 176 1.53 4.41 9.23
C ALA A 176 1.33 5.71 8.44
N LEU A 177 0.70 6.72 9.03
CA LEU A 177 0.56 8.05 8.43
C LEU A 177 1.92 8.72 8.20
N SER A 178 2.85 8.63 9.16
CA SER A 178 4.21 9.18 9.01
C SER A 178 5.00 8.48 7.89
N VAL A 179 4.89 7.15 7.81
CA VAL A 179 5.51 6.34 6.75
C VAL A 179 4.93 6.72 5.39
N THR A 180 3.63 6.95 5.29
CA THR A 180 2.97 7.41 4.05
C THR A 180 3.59 8.72 3.54
N VAL A 181 3.87 9.67 4.42
CA VAL A 181 4.56 10.93 4.07
C VAL A 181 5.96 10.66 3.51
N VAL A 182 6.75 9.85 4.24
CA VAL A 182 8.13 9.53 3.84
C VAL A 182 8.17 8.81 2.49
N LEU A 183 7.33 7.79 2.31
CA LEU A 183 7.22 7.05 1.05
C LEU A 183 6.74 7.94 -0.09
N GLY A 184 5.81 8.87 0.17
CA GLY A 184 5.35 9.83 -0.83
C GLY A 184 6.48 10.72 -1.33
N ILE A 185 7.37 11.17 -0.44
CA ILE A 185 8.55 11.98 -0.81
C ILE A 185 9.55 11.11 -1.59
N LEU A 186 9.85 9.90 -1.12
CA LEU A 186 10.78 8.99 -1.80
C LEU A 186 10.31 8.63 -3.20
N ALA A 187 9.02 8.29 -3.36
CA ALA A 187 8.42 8.03 -4.66
C ALA A 187 8.49 9.28 -5.56
N SER A 188 8.19 10.45 -5.01
CA SER A 188 8.22 11.71 -5.77
C SER A 188 9.62 12.10 -6.22
N ALA A 189 10.68 11.74 -5.48
CA ALA A 189 12.06 11.92 -5.92
C ALA A 189 12.35 11.12 -7.20
N TYR A 190 11.80 9.89 -7.31
CA TYR A 190 11.89 9.11 -8.54
C TYR A 190 11.02 9.69 -9.67
N GLY A 191 9.86 10.26 -9.35
CA GLY A 191 9.06 11.02 -10.32
C GLY A 191 9.80 12.23 -10.88
N LEU A 192 10.53 12.98 -10.04
CA LEU A 192 11.38 14.09 -10.47
C LEU A 192 12.52 13.61 -11.38
N TYR A 193 13.13 12.47 -11.07
CA TYR A 193 14.12 11.85 -11.95
C TYR A 193 13.53 11.56 -13.34
N GLN A 194 12.33 10.96 -13.41
CA GLN A 194 11.65 10.70 -14.69
C GLN A 194 11.34 11.99 -15.49
N LEU A 195 11.01 13.09 -14.80
CA LEU A 195 10.75 14.38 -15.46
C LEU A 195 12.01 15.00 -16.07
N ILE A 196 13.17 14.84 -15.43
CA ILE A 196 14.43 15.47 -15.85
C ILE A 196 15.20 14.61 -16.86
N PHE A 197 15.31 13.31 -16.58
CA PHE A 197 16.15 12.38 -17.35
C PHE A 197 15.35 11.48 -18.31
N GLY A 198 14.02 11.49 -18.20
CA GLY A 198 13.15 10.58 -18.95
C GLY A 198 13.05 9.19 -18.34
N TYR A 199 12.45 8.28 -19.09
CA TYR A 199 12.18 6.91 -18.66
C TYR A 199 13.39 6.00 -18.88
N PRO A 200 13.77 5.16 -17.89
CA PRO A 200 14.68 4.05 -18.11
C PRO A 200 14.18 3.09 -19.20
N ASN A 201 15.10 2.40 -19.87
CA ASN A 201 14.79 1.51 -21.00
C ASN A 201 13.72 0.45 -20.68
N PHE A 202 13.71 -0.11 -19.47
CA PHE A 202 12.73 -1.12 -19.07
C PHE A 202 11.32 -0.52 -18.86
N GLU A 203 11.22 0.73 -18.39
CA GLU A 203 9.94 1.42 -18.28
C GLU A 203 9.45 1.87 -19.66
N GLN A 204 10.36 2.32 -20.53
CA GLN A 204 10.03 2.67 -21.90
C GLN A 204 9.54 1.45 -22.69
N TYR A 205 10.19 0.29 -22.54
CA TYR A 205 9.72 -0.98 -23.09
C TYR A 205 8.28 -1.30 -22.65
N TRP A 206 7.96 -1.12 -21.37
CA TRP A 206 6.59 -1.30 -20.90
C TRP A 206 5.61 -0.30 -21.51
N ILE A 207 5.98 0.99 -21.60
CA ILE A 207 5.16 2.04 -22.21
C ILE A 207 4.85 1.72 -23.67
N ASP A 208 5.85 1.24 -24.43
CA ASP A 208 5.74 0.97 -25.86
C ASP A 208 4.90 -0.28 -26.16
N ASN A 209 4.86 -1.25 -25.24
CA ASN A 209 4.11 -2.50 -25.41
C ASN A 209 2.73 -2.49 -24.73
N THR A 210 2.43 -1.49 -23.90
CA THR A 210 1.10 -1.40 -23.28
C THR A 210 0.11 -0.78 -24.25
N ASP A 211 -0.91 -1.54 -24.63
CA ASP A 211 -1.99 -1.06 -25.49
C ASP A 211 -2.65 0.20 -24.88
N PHE A 212 -2.47 1.33 -25.57
CA PHE A 212 -3.16 2.60 -25.32
C PHE A 212 -3.12 3.13 -23.88
N TYR A 213 -1.93 3.43 -23.36
CA TYR A 213 -1.80 4.32 -22.20
C TYR A 213 -1.96 5.82 -22.59
N ALA A 214 -3.11 6.17 -23.13
CA ALA A 214 -3.43 7.52 -23.62
C ALA A 214 -3.28 8.62 -22.54
N SER A 215 -3.28 8.25 -21.26
CA SER A 215 -3.09 9.17 -20.13
C SER A 215 -1.63 9.51 -19.81
N ILE A 216 -0.65 8.78 -20.34
CA ILE A 216 0.79 9.09 -20.17
C ILE A 216 1.21 10.22 -21.10
N ALA A 217 0.68 10.24 -22.34
CA ALA A 217 0.95 11.28 -23.33
C ALA A 217 -0.25 12.25 -23.41
N VAL A 218 -0.28 13.26 -22.53
CA VAL A 218 -1.27 14.34 -22.63
C VAL A 218 -0.68 15.48 -23.44
N GLY A 219 -0.99 15.51 -24.74
CA GLY A 219 -0.38 16.44 -25.69
C GLY A 219 1.05 16.04 -26.04
N HIS A 220 1.99 16.98 -26.00
CA HIS A 220 3.41 16.74 -26.32
C HIS A 220 4.29 16.37 -25.12
N VAL A 221 3.72 16.24 -23.92
CA VAL A 221 4.47 16.00 -22.68
C VAL A 221 4.14 14.63 -22.12
N LYS A 222 5.16 13.78 -21.95
CA LYS A 222 5.05 12.52 -21.21
C LYS A 222 5.01 12.84 -19.71
N ARG A 223 3.89 12.55 -19.04
CA ARG A 223 3.75 12.74 -17.59
C ARG A 223 4.61 11.71 -16.86
N ALA A 224 5.24 12.08 -15.76
CA ALA A 224 5.93 11.12 -14.89
C ALA A 224 4.94 10.26 -14.08
N LEU A 225 5.33 9.02 -13.85
CA LEU A 225 4.56 8.01 -13.10
C LEU A 225 5.09 7.83 -11.67
N ALA A 226 6.30 8.32 -11.40
CA ALA A 226 7.09 7.95 -10.23
C ALA A 226 7.15 6.42 -10.12
N SER A 227 7.08 5.88 -8.90
CA SER A 227 7.07 4.44 -8.66
C SER A 227 5.68 3.79 -8.81
N PHE A 228 4.64 4.57 -9.12
CA PHE A 228 3.24 4.13 -9.20
C PHE A 228 2.89 3.58 -10.59
N SER A 229 1.69 2.97 -10.72
CA SER A 229 1.22 2.41 -11.99
C SER A 229 0.69 3.50 -12.93
N SER A 230 0.20 4.61 -12.36
CA SER A 230 -0.33 5.75 -13.10
C SER A 230 0.06 7.09 -12.43
N ALA A 231 0.07 8.17 -13.21
CA ALA A 231 0.29 9.52 -12.68
C ALA A 231 -0.84 9.96 -11.72
N GLU A 232 -2.05 9.40 -11.88
CA GLU A 232 -3.16 9.64 -10.96
C GLU A 232 -2.91 9.00 -9.59
N GLU A 233 -2.43 7.76 -9.54
CA GLU A 233 -2.06 7.09 -8.29
C GLU A 233 -0.99 7.90 -7.54
N TRP A 234 0.02 8.40 -8.25
CA TRP A 234 1.06 9.26 -7.67
C TRP A 234 0.47 10.56 -7.09
N GLY A 235 -0.38 11.25 -7.86
CA GLY A 235 -1.06 12.47 -7.41
C GLY A 235 -1.92 12.24 -6.17
N ARG A 236 -2.73 11.16 -6.14
CA ARG A 236 -3.58 10.80 -5.00
C ARG A 236 -2.77 10.40 -3.76
N TYR A 237 -1.68 9.66 -3.93
CA TYR A 237 -0.84 9.26 -2.81
C TYR A 237 -0.13 10.48 -2.18
N THR A 238 0.41 11.37 -3.01
CA THR A 238 1.06 12.62 -2.54
C THR A 238 0.06 13.61 -1.95
N GLU A 239 -1.17 13.67 -2.47
CA GLU A 239 -2.30 14.40 -1.87
C GLU A 239 -2.53 13.96 -0.42
N VAL A 240 -2.70 12.66 -0.18
CA VAL A 240 -2.91 12.13 1.19
C VAL A 240 -1.72 12.45 2.07
N GLY A 241 -0.48 12.24 1.59
CA GLY A 241 0.73 12.57 2.34
C GLY A 241 0.83 14.07 2.68
N ALA A 242 0.42 14.97 1.78
CA ALA A 242 0.42 16.40 2.03
C ALA A 242 -0.58 16.77 3.13
N ILE A 243 -1.83 16.26 3.06
CA ILE A 243 -2.87 16.48 4.08
C ILE A 243 -2.39 15.99 5.45
N VAL A 244 -1.79 14.80 5.51
CA VAL A 244 -1.22 14.22 6.74
C VAL A 244 -0.10 15.09 7.30
N SER A 245 0.79 15.59 6.45
CA SER A 245 1.90 16.46 6.86
C SER A 245 1.38 17.77 7.47
N PHE A 246 0.36 18.39 6.86
CA PHE A 246 -0.32 19.55 7.45
C PHE A 246 -0.99 19.21 8.80
N GLY A 247 -1.64 18.04 8.89
CA GLY A 247 -2.21 17.55 10.14
C GLY A 247 -1.18 17.45 11.28
N PHE A 248 -0.03 16.83 11.00
CA PHE A 248 1.05 16.73 11.99
C PHE A 248 1.72 18.07 12.30
N MET A 249 1.83 18.97 11.31
CA MET A 249 2.31 20.32 11.52
C MET A 249 1.43 21.08 12.53
N PHE A 250 0.10 21.00 12.40
CA PHE A 250 -0.81 21.66 13.34
C PHE A 250 -0.84 21.00 14.73
N ALA A 251 -0.58 19.70 14.81
CA ALA A 251 -0.53 18.96 16.07
C ALA A 251 0.82 19.12 16.82
N ALA A 252 1.89 19.52 16.13
CA ALA A 252 3.22 19.62 16.70
C ALA A 252 3.37 20.78 17.69
N ARG A 253 3.76 20.46 18.93
CA ARG A 253 4.03 21.47 19.98
C ARG A 253 5.41 22.12 19.88
N ARG A 254 6.40 21.40 19.34
CA ARG A 254 7.78 21.88 19.20
C ARG A 254 7.97 22.56 17.85
N LEU A 255 8.59 23.74 17.85
CA LEU A 255 8.82 24.52 16.63
C LEU A 255 9.63 23.74 15.59
N VAL A 256 10.68 23.02 16.02
CA VAL A 256 11.52 22.19 15.13
C VAL A 256 10.70 21.12 14.41
N ALA A 257 9.81 20.41 15.14
CA ALA A 257 8.95 19.41 14.54
C ALA A 257 7.94 20.05 13.58
N ARG A 258 7.41 21.23 13.92
CA ARG A 258 6.48 21.97 13.06
C ARG A 258 7.13 22.39 11.74
N ILE A 259 8.36 22.90 11.79
CA ILE A 259 9.15 23.26 10.60
C ILE A 259 9.44 22.00 9.76
N GLY A 260 9.84 20.89 10.40
CA GLY A 260 10.07 19.63 9.69
C GLY A 260 8.84 19.16 8.89
N TRP A 261 7.66 19.15 9.52
CA TRP A 261 6.42 18.78 8.83
C TRP A 261 5.99 19.79 7.76
N LEU A 262 6.28 21.07 7.94
CA LEU A 262 6.03 22.09 6.92
C LEU A 262 6.90 21.84 5.68
N VAL A 263 8.18 21.53 5.85
CA VAL A 263 9.07 21.19 4.73
C VAL A 263 8.57 19.95 3.99
N CYS A 264 8.17 18.90 4.71
CA CYS A 264 7.56 17.72 4.10
C CYS A 264 6.27 18.05 3.35
N ALA A 265 5.40 18.88 3.92
CA ALA A 265 4.15 19.31 3.29
C ALA A 265 4.42 20.08 2.00
N LEU A 266 5.34 21.04 2.02
CA LEU A 266 5.71 21.82 0.82
C LEU A 266 6.31 20.93 -0.26
N ALA A 267 7.18 19.98 0.10
CA ALA A 267 7.74 19.02 -0.86
C ALA A 267 6.65 18.18 -1.54
N LEU A 268 5.67 17.69 -0.78
CA LEU A 268 4.55 16.92 -1.34
C LEU A 268 3.60 17.79 -2.17
N VAL A 269 3.35 19.04 -1.76
CA VAL A 269 2.57 19.99 -2.56
C VAL A 269 3.25 20.25 -3.91
N THR A 270 4.57 20.44 -3.92
CA THR A 270 5.30 20.56 -5.19
C THR A 270 5.18 19.31 -6.05
N ALA A 271 5.22 18.10 -5.45
CA ALA A 271 5.01 16.85 -6.17
C ALA A 271 3.59 16.73 -6.76
N ILE A 272 2.55 17.21 -6.06
CA ILE A 272 1.18 17.23 -6.58
C ILE A 272 1.10 18.08 -7.85
N PHE A 273 1.71 19.28 -7.85
CA PHE A 273 1.74 20.13 -9.05
C PHE A 273 2.54 19.49 -10.19
N LEU A 274 3.68 18.85 -9.88
CA LEU A 274 4.49 18.14 -10.86
C LEU A 274 3.78 16.92 -11.48
N SER A 275 2.88 16.27 -10.75
CA SER A 275 2.07 15.16 -11.27
C SER A 275 1.14 15.58 -12.42
N GLY A 276 0.80 16.87 -12.51
CA GLY A 276 -0.11 17.40 -13.53
C GLY A 276 -1.56 16.94 -13.39
N GLN A 277 -1.95 16.38 -12.24
CA GLN A 277 -3.29 15.86 -11.98
C GLN A 277 -4.17 16.88 -11.25
N ARG A 278 -5.16 17.43 -11.97
CA ARG A 278 -6.09 18.44 -11.41
C ARG A 278 -6.91 17.88 -10.26
N THR A 279 -7.32 16.61 -10.34
CA THR A 279 -8.11 15.92 -9.31
C THR A 279 -7.39 15.88 -7.97
N ALA A 280 -6.07 15.67 -7.97
CA ALA A 280 -5.24 15.68 -6.76
C ALA A 280 -5.13 17.09 -6.13
N VAL A 281 -5.04 18.14 -6.95
CA VAL A 281 -5.04 19.54 -6.46
C VAL A 281 -6.37 19.89 -5.79
N PHE A 282 -7.49 19.58 -6.45
CA PHE A 282 -8.82 19.83 -5.87
C PHE A 282 -9.04 19.00 -4.60
N GLY A 283 -8.67 17.72 -4.63
CA GLY A 283 -8.75 16.83 -3.48
C GLY A 283 -7.93 17.35 -2.29
N PHE A 284 -6.72 17.85 -2.54
CA PHE A 284 -5.88 18.48 -1.53
C PHE A 284 -6.54 19.70 -0.88
N VAL A 285 -7.12 20.61 -1.67
CA VAL A 285 -7.81 21.81 -1.14
C VAL A 285 -9.01 21.40 -0.28
N VAL A 286 -9.85 20.49 -0.78
CA VAL A 286 -11.01 19.98 -0.03
C VAL A 286 -10.57 19.25 1.24
N GLY A 287 -9.51 18.46 1.16
CA GLY A 287 -8.92 17.73 2.29
C GLY A 287 -8.40 18.67 3.37
N LEU A 288 -7.72 19.76 2.99
CA LEU A 288 -7.29 20.80 3.92
C LEU A 288 -8.46 21.52 4.59
N ILE A 289 -9.48 21.91 3.81
CA ILE A 289 -10.69 22.53 4.36
C ILE A 289 -11.34 21.59 5.37
N THR A 290 -11.47 20.31 5.03
CA THR A 290 -12.06 19.28 5.90
C THR A 290 -11.24 19.11 7.18
N LEU A 291 -9.91 19.03 7.07
CA LEU A 291 -9.00 18.97 8.21
C LEU A 291 -9.16 20.19 9.14
N MET A 292 -9.28 21.39 8.57
CA MET A 292 -9.47 22.62 9.32
C MET A 292 -10.84 22.66 10.03
N LEU A 293 -11.90 22.25 9.35
CA LEU A 293 -13.26 22.22 9.88
C LEU A 293 -13.41 21.18 11.00
N LEU A 294 -12.92 19.96 10.79
CA LEU A 294 -12.99 18.87 11.78
C LEU A 294 -12.01 19.07 12.95
N GLY A 295 -10.86 19.71 12.70
CA GLY A 295 -9.89 20.06 13.73
C GLY A 295 -10.30 21.26 14.60
N ALA A 296 -11.30 22.03 14.17
CA ALA A 296 -11.82 23.16 14.94
C ALA A 296 -12.90 22.68 15.92
N ARG A 297 -12.55 22.63 17.22
CA ARG A 297 -13.53 22.39 18.29
C ARG A 297 -14.72 23.38 18.27
N ASN A 298 -14.54 24.59 17.71
CA ASN A 298 -15.56 25.64 17.60
C ASN A 298 -15.45 26.40 16.25
N TRP A 299 -16.59 26.74 15.64
CA TRP A 299 -16.71 27.48 14.36
C TRP A 299 -15.91 28.80 14.31
N ARG A 300 -15.83 29.52 15.44
CA ARG A 300 -15.05 30.77 15.56
C ARG A 300 -13.53 30.57 15.42
N ARG A 301 -12.99 29.41 15.82
CA ARG A 301 -11.55 29.08 15.63
C ARG A 301 -11.25 28.53 14.23
N ALA A 302 -12.26 28.02 13.52
CA ALA A 302 -12.13 27.69 12.10
C ALA A 302 -12.01 28.97 11.26
N ALA A 303 -12.90 29.95 11.50
CA ALA A 303 -12.87 31.24 10.82
C ALA A 303 -11.57 32.03 11.10
N ALA A 304 -11.08 32.03 12.34
CA ALA A 304 -9.82 32.70 12.72
C ALA A 304 -8.54 32.01 12.21
N ARG A 305 -8.64 30.86 11.53
CA ARG A 305 -7.51 30.19 10.87
C ARG A 305 -7.53 30.35 9.35
N LEU A 306 -8.66 30.82 8.81
CA LEU A 306 -8.87 31.12 7.39
C LEU A 306 -8.66 32.61 7.08
N THR A 307 -8.55 33.46 8.12
CA THR A 307 -8.19 34.88 8.07
C THR A 307 -6.81 35.07 8.66
#